data_AF-Q8SWD5-F1
#
_entry.id   AF-Q8SWD5-F1
#
_cell.length_a   1.000
_cell.length_b   1.000
_cell.length_c   1.000
_cell.angle_alpha   90.00
_cell.angle_beta   90.00
_cell.angle_gamma   90.00
#
_symmetry.space_group_name_H-M   'P 1'
#
loop_
_entity.id
_entity.type
_entity.pdbx_description
1 polymer ?
#
loop_
_entity_poly.entity_id
_entity_poly.type
_entity_poly.pdbx_seq_one_letter_code
_entity_poly.pdbx_strand_id
1 'polypeptide(L)'
;MGKSKSGNREKRASKGKRPSGKGGGASRKKLEKKKIVLKRRPCPIQGREFPDATKIEKDLLMHGTVKDRVDVLTLLVGRNPSAENYKNLLAFCENQRNDVHYYVLKNIKDLLISKKEVQNPYIKQRIVKSFAANLRNQYIKKKVVRLVYKLLEARVLFVDLIHLFINKLGDKRDMSDYVIDKLHLLVPGNEEVVLDGVEDFYFKNDLFRSRHVALRFLARLECENREKAFGVFNSILRDFNENIPEEHRNILLEDLVIGLGKNMGSEKICRTDIIRKAVHTEKMTFYGCKVLFGCRDGGVLLLFRNAVKSHKMRNSKYLPEFLNMVHEAASMHKDREFYRFLLDTSLLYTPEYIISILIICSEARKDGIDGFDNIHSLRVLTVHYHDVVRRFALQLISGEMVLPFDPFDNMSLLSAEMACGDL
;
A
#
# COMPACT_ATOMS: atom_id res chain seq x y z
N MET A 1 -51.68 40.77 -30.89
CA MET A 1 -51.71 40.22 -32.26
C MET A 1 -51.09 38.82 -32.24
N GLY A 2 -51.73 37.84 -32.89
CA GLY A 2 -51.08 36.63 -33.44
C GLY A 2 -50.75 35.45 -32.50
N LYS A 3 -51.72 34.53 -32.34
CA LYS A 3 -51.69 33.03 -32.40
C LYS A 3 -50.30 32.35 -32.56
N SER A 4 -49.96 31.14 -32.09
CA SER A 4 -50.61 29.96 -31.49
C SER A 4 -49.51 28.85 -31.44
N LYS A 5 -49.39 27.90 -30.50
CA LYS A 5 -50.04 26.55 -30.41
C LYS A 5 -49.21 25.77 -29.36
N SER A 6 -49.78 25.36 -28.22
CA SER A 6 -50.44 24.08 -27.92
C SER A 6 -49.50 22.89 -27.71
N GLY A 7 -49.61 22.22 -26.54
CA GLY A 7 -48.89 20.97 -26.26
C GLY A 7 -49.06 20.41 -24.84
N ASN A 8 -50.32 20.17 -24.44
CA ASN A 8 -50.84 19.61 -23.17
C ASN A 8 -50.00 18.56 -22.40
N ARG A 9 -49.90 18.78 -21.08
CA ARG A 9 -49.82 17.72 -20.05
C ARG A 9 -50.94 17.98 -19.03
N GLU A 10 -51.97 17.14 -19.01
CA GLU A 10 -52.93 17.13 -17.90
C GLU A 10 -53.11 15.73 -17.30
N LYS A 11 -53.07 15.76 -15.97
CA LYS A 11 -53.54 14.73 -15.03
C LYS A 11 -55.05 14.55 -15.20
N ARG A 12 -55.57 13.34 -14.92
CA ARG A 12 -56.46 13.11 -13.75
C ARG A 12 -56.96 11.68 -13.68
N ALA A 13 -57.11 11.25 -12.43
CA ALA A 13 -57.78 10.05 -12.00
C ALA A 13 -59.30 10.13 -12.22
N SER A 14 -59.95 8.98 -12.37
CA SER A 14 -61.34 8.81 -11.96
C SER A 14 -61.62 7.37 -11.52
N LYS A 15 -62.18 7.27 -10.31
CA LYS A 15 -62.86 6.10 -9.76
C LYS A 15 -64.19 5.93 -10.49
N GLY A 16 -64.55 4.71 -10.86
CA GLY A 16 -65.88 4.35 -11.34
C GLY A 16 -66.41 3.12 -10.59
N LYS A 17 -67.45 3.33 -9.79
CA LYS A 17 -68.17 2.35 -8.98
C LYS A 17 -68.92 1.32 -9.86
N ARG A 18 -69.12 0.12 -9.29
CA ARG A 18 -70.06 -0.94 -9.73
C ARG A 18 -71.50 -0.41 -9.89
N PRO A 19 -72.37 -1.12 -10.62
CA PRO A 19 -73.32 -1.97 -9.89
C PRO A 19 -73.62 -3.38 -10.49
N SER A 20 -74.16 -4.23 -9.60
CA SER A 20 -75.10 -5.38 -9.72
C SER A 20 -75.39 -6.02 -11.10
N GLY A 21 -75.58 -7.33 -11.30
CA GLY A 21 -75.69 -8.50 -10.43
C GLY A 21 -76.34 -9.69 -11.16
N LYS A 22 -76.18 -10.90 -10.58
CA LYS A 22 -76.92 -12.18 -10.76
C LYS A 22 -76.70 -13.09 -12.00
N GLY A 23 -76.64 -14.39 -11.68
CA GLY A 23 -76.63 -15.58 -12.54
C GLY A 23 -75.21 -16.15 -12.70
N GLY A 24 -74.81 -17.36 -12.30
CA GLY A 24 -75.49 -18.60 -11.92
C GLY A 24 -74.58 -19.74 -12.41
N GLY A 25 -74.38 -20.80 -11.63
CA GLY A 25 -73.88 -22.08 -12.17
C GLY A 25 -72.39 -22.42 -12.00
N ALA A 26 -72.15 -23.34 -11.07
CA ALA A 26 -71.02 -24.24 -10.87
C ALA A 26 -69.92 -24.37 -11.95
N SER A 27 -68.65 -24.25 -11.52
CA SER A 27 -67.69 -25.37 -11.59
C SER A 27 -66.52 -25.13 -10.64
N ARG A 28 -66.34 -26.07 -9.69
CA ARG A 28 -65.15 -26.18 -8.83
C ARG A 28 -63.93 -26.51 -9.71
N LYS A 29 -63.23 -25.48 -10.22
CA LYS A 29 -61.85 -25.65 -10.68
C LYS A 29 -60.95 -25.67 -9.46
N LYS A 30 -60.50 -26.87 -9.07
CA LYS A 30 -59.35 -27.08 -8.19
C LYS A 30 -58.23 -26.14 -8.66
N LEU A 31 -57.84 -25.19 -7.81
CA LEU A 31 -56.57 -24.49 -7.95
C LEU A 31 -55.46 -25.54 -7.80
N GLU A 32 -55.00 -26.08 -8.93
CA GLU A 32 -53.70 -26.72 -8.98
C GLU A 32 -52.66 -25.64 -8.68
N LYS A 33 -52.12 -25.68 -7.46
CA LYS A 33 -50.86 -25.03 -7.12
C LYS A 33 -49.83 -25.58 -8.10
N LYS A 34 -49.56 -24.84 -9.19
CA LYS A 34 -48.39 -25.08 -10.06
C LYS A 34 -47.17 -25.02 -9.16
N LYS A 35 -46.69 -26.20 -8.71
CA LYS A 35 -45.37 -26.35 -8.12
C LYS A 35 -44.40 -25.79 -9.13
N ILE A 36 -43.75 -24.67 -8.79
CA ILE A 36 -42.60 -24.19 -9.52
C ILE A 36 -41.53 -25.26 -9.33
N VAL A 37 -41.48 -26.23 -10.25
CA VAL A 37 -40.39 -27.20 -10.32
C VAL A 37 -39.20 -26.44 -10.84
N LEU A 38 -38.37 -25.93 -9.91
CA LEU A 38 -37.03 -25.47 -10.22
C LEU A 38 -36.34 -26.64 -10.95
N LYS A 39 -36.15 -26.52 -12.27
CA LYS A 39 -35.42 -27.50 -13.08
C LYS A 39 -34.07 -27.74 -12.39
N ARG A 40 -33.89 -28.95 -11.84
CA ARG A 40 -32.61 -29.36 -11.24
C ARG A 40 -31.56 -29.31 -12.34
N ARG A 41 -30.48 -28.55 -12.13
CA ARG A 41 -29.36 -28.56 -13.07
C ARG A 41 -28.82 -29.98 -13.16
N PRO A 42 -28.54 -30.51 -14.37
CA PRO A 42 -27.98 -31.85 -14.52
C PRO A 42 -26.66 -31.96 -13.76
N CYS A 43 -26.38 -33.15 -13.23
CA CYS A 43 -25.16 -33.38 -12.47
C CYS A 43 -23.95 -33.33 -13.43
N PRO A 44 -22.85 -32.64 -13.09
CA PRO A 44 -21.72 -32.43 -14.02
C PRO A 44 -20.99 -33.70 -14.46
N ILE A 45 -21.19 -34.80 -13.72
CA ILE A 45 -20.50 -36.09 -13.91
C ILE A 45 -21.40 -37.19 -14.48
N GLN A 46 -22.61 -36.84 -14.95
CA GLN A 46 -23.56 -37.82 -15.47
C GLN A 46 -22.98 -38.54 -16.70
N GLY A 47 -22.95 -39.87 -16.68
CA GLY A 47 -22.41 -40.70 -17.76
C GLY A 47 -20.88 -40.92 -17.72
N ARG A 48 -20.20 -40.54 -16.64
CA ARG A 48 -18.76 -40.82 -16.47
C ARG A 48 -18.54 -42.15 -15.74
N GLU A 49 -17.51 -42.88 -16.15
CA GLU A 49 -17.07 -44.10 -15.48
C GLU A 49 -16.02 -43.79 -14.41
N PHE A 50 -16.14 -44.48 -13.27
CA PHE A 50 -15.26 -44.34 -12.11
C PHE A 50 -14.64 -45.71 -11.78
N PRO A 51 -13.61 -46.16 -12.51
CA PRO A 51 -13.03 -47.48 -12.31
C PRO A 51 -12.44 -47.66 -10.91
N ASP A 52 -11.86 -46.58 -10.35
CA ASP A 52 -11.18 -46.57 -9.05
C ASP A 52 -12.13 -46.52 -7.83
N ALA A 53 -13.44 -46.40 -8.06
CA ALA A 53 -14.43 -46.26 -7.00
C ALA A 53 -14.99 -47.60 -6.53
N THR A 54 -15.11 -47.76 -5.20
CA THR A 54 -15.82 -48.89 -4.59
C THR A 54 -17.31 -48.88 -4.92
N LYS A 55 -18.03 -49.99 -4.68
CA LYS A 55 -19.49 -50.08 -4.92
C LYS A 55 -20.27 -48.99 -4.17
N ILE A 56 -19.90 -48.71 -2.92
CA ILE A 56 -20.53 -47.67 -2.09
C ILE A 56 -20.23 -46.27 -2.66
N GLU A 57 -18.98 -46.02 -3.05
CA GLU A 57 -18.60 -44.72 -3.64
C GLU A 57 -19.31 -44.48 -4.98
N LYS A 58 -19.48 -45.52 -5.82
CA LYS A 58 -20.27 -45.45 -7.06
C LYS A 58 -21.73 -45.11 -6.78
N ASP A 59 -22.33 -45.75 -5.78
CA ASP A 59 -23.71 -45.48 -5.38
C ASP A 59 -23.88 -44.03 -4.91
N LEU A 60 -22.96 -43.53 -4.07
CA LEU A 60 -22.95 -42.14 -3.62
C LEU A 60 -22.72 -41.14 -4.77
N LEU A 61 -21.90 -41.47 -5.76
CA LEU A 61 -21.67 -40.61 -6.94
C LEU A 61 -22.94 -40.45 -7.80
N MET A 62 -23.73 -41.52 -7.90
CA MET A 62 -24.95 -41.56 -8.73
C MET A 62 -26.17 -41.01 -7.98
N HIS A 63 -26.36 -41.43 -6.73
CA HIS A 63 -27.60 -41.22 -5.96
C HIS A 63 -27.43 -40.31 -4.74
N GLY A 64 -26.20 -40.08 -4.28
CA GLY A 64 -25.91 -39.24 -3.12
C GLY A 64 -26.20 -37.74 -3.33
N THR A 65 -26.11 -36.96 -2.25
CA THR A 65 -26.23 -35.51 -2.30
C THR A 65 -25.02 -34.87 -3.00
N VAL A 66 -25.10 -33.58 -3.34
CA VAL A 66 -23.96 -32.88 -3.97
C VAL A 66 -22.72 -32.90 -3.07
N LYS A 67 -22.89 -32.83 -1.74
CA LYS A 67 -21.76 -32.92 -0.79
C LYS A 67 -21.13 -34.30 -0.83
N ASP A 68 -21.94 -35.36 -0.71
CA ASP A 68 -21.45 -36.74 -0.75
C ASP A 68 -20.63 -37.01 -2.03
N ARG A 69 -21.14 -36.54 -3.19
CA ARG A 69 -20.43 -36.65 -4.47
C ARG A 69 -19.09 -35.92 -4.45
N VAL A 70 -19.07 -34.68 -3.96
CA VAL A 70 -17.83 -33.89 -3.89
C VAL A 70 -16.83 -34.54 -2.92
N ASP A 71 -17.29 -35.07 -1.79
CA ASP A 71 -16.43 -35.73 -0.80
C ASP A 71 -15.85 -37.03 -1.35
N VAL A 72 -16.66 -37.86 -2.01
CA VAL A 72 -16.17 -39.06 -2.71
C VAL A 72 -15.16 -38.70 -3.78
N LEU A 73 -15.43 -37.70 -4.63
CA LEU A 73 -14.46 -37.25 -5.64
C LEU A 73 -13.18 -36.70 -5.02
N THR A 74 -13.28 -36.00 -3.88
CA THR A 74 -12.13 -35.50 -3.12
C THR A 74 -11.28 -36.67 -2.61
N LEU A 75 -11.91 -37.73 -2.09
CA LEU A 75 -11.22 -38.95 -1.66
C LEU A 75 -10.56 -39.68 -2.82
N LEU A 76 -11.24 -39.81 -3.96
CA LEU A 76 -10.67 -40.44 -5.15
C LEU A 76 -9.42 -39.70 -5.65
N VAL A 77 -9.45 -38.37 -5.70
CA VAL A 77 -8.27 -37.55 -6.01
C VAL A 77 -7.17 -37.75 -4.96
N GLY A 78 -7.53 -37.82 -3.68
CA GLY A 78 -6.58 -38.03 -2.59
C GLY A 78 -5.87 -39.39 -2.63
N ARG A 79 -6.55 -40.44 -3.13
CA ARG A 79 -5.98 -41.78 -3.34
C ARG A 79 -5.19 -41.87 -4.64
N ASN A 80 -5.76 -41.41 -5.75
CA ASN A 80 -5.18 -41.45 -7.09
C ASN A 80 -5.32 -40.08 -7.78
N PRO A 81 -4.31 -39.20 -7.72
CA PRO A 81 -4.36 -37.84 -8.26
C PRO A 81 -4.21 -37.82 -9.79
N SER A 82 -5.16 -38.44 -10.50
CA SER A 82 -5.20 -38.47 -11.96
C SER A 82 -5.86 -37.21 -12.52
N ALA A 83 -5.54 -36.87 -13.78
CA ALA A 83 -6.14 -35.73 -14.45
C ALA A 83 -7.68 -35.86 -14.56
N GLU A 84 -8.20 -37.06 -14.77
CA GLU A 84 -9.65 -37.28 -14.88
C GLU A 84 -10.36 -37.11 -13.53
N ASN A 85 -9.77 -37.61 -12.44
CA ASN A 85 -10.30 -37.42 -11.09
C ASN A 85 -10.37 -35.93 -10.71
N TYR A 86 -9.34 -35.15 -11.05
CA TYR A 86 -9.37 -33.70 -10.86
C TYR A 86 -10.42 -33.01 -11.75
N LYS A 87 -10.56 -33.40 -13.03
CA LYS A 87 -11.59 -32.83 -13.92
C LYS A 87 -12.99 -33.10 -13.38
N ASN A 88 -13.24 -34.29 -12.85
CA ASN A 88 -14.51 -34.66 -12.22
C ASN A 88 -14.85 -33.74 -11.04
N LEU A 89 -13.87 -33.51 -10.16
CA LEU A 89 -14.03 -32.62 -9.02
C LEU A 89 -14.23 -31.16 -9.46
N LEU A 90 -13.41 -30.67 -10.38
CA LEU A 90 -13.48 -29.31 -10.90
C LEU A 90 -14.76 -29.01 -11.68
N ALA A 91 -15.42 -30.01 -12.25
CA ALA A 91 -16.71 -29.84 -12.93
C ALA A 91 -17.79 -29.29 -11.98
N PHE A 92 -17.67 -29.51 -10.66
CA PHE A 92 -18.57 -28.91 -9.67
C PHE A 92 -18.28 -27.44 -9.38
N CYS A 93 -17.13 -26.91 -9.82
CA CYS A 93 -16.87 -25.46 -9.85
C CYS A 93 -17.53 -24.77 -11.05
N GLU A 94 -18.14 -25.51 -11.97
CA GLU A 94 -18.77 -24.99 -13.19
C GLU A 94 -20.30 -25.09 -13.07
N ASN A 95 -21.03 -24.01 -13.37
CA ASN A 95 -22.51 -24.00 -13.46
C ASN A 95 -23.29 -24.54 -12.23
N GLN A 96 -22.67 -24.58 -11.06
CA GLN A 96 -23.33 -24.88 -9.77
C GLN A 96 -23.64 -23.60 -8.95
N ARG A 97 -24.24 -23.79 -7.78
CA ARG A 97 -24.47 -22.70 -6.81
C ARG A 97 -23.16 -22.32 -6.10
N ASN A 98 -23.07 -21.07 -5.63
CA ASN A 98 -21.85 -20.50 -5.05
C ASN A 98 -21.37 -21.24 -3.79
N ASP A 99 -22.29 -21.80 -3.00
CA ASP A 99 -21.97 -22.63 -1.83
C ASP A 99 -21.25 -23.93 -2.23
N VAL A 100 -21.67 -24.56 -3.32
CA VAL A 100 -21.01 -25.73 -3.90
C VAL A 100 -19.63 -25.35 -4.43
N HIS A 101 -19.50 -24.24 -5.17
CA HIS A 101 -18.20 -23.74 -5.64
C HIS A 101 -17.21 -23.56 -4.51
N TYR A 102 -17.64 -22.89 -3.43
CA TYR A 102 -16.80 -22.68 -2.26
C TYR A 102 -16.40 -23.99 -1.58
N TYR A 103 -17.34 -24.94 -1.45
CA TYR A 103 -17.07 -26.23 -0.84
C TYR A 103 -16.02 -27.03 -1.62
N VAL A 104 -16.14 -27.08 -2.95
CA VAL A 104 -15.18 -27.74 -3.83
C VAL A 104 -13.81 -27.06 -3.74
N LEU A 105 -13.75 -25.73 -3.79
CA LEU A 105 -12.47 -25.00 -3.66
C LEU A 105 -11.80 -25.22 -2.30
N LYS A 106 -12.59 -25.35 -1.22
CA LYS A 106 -12.07 -25.70 0.11
C LYS A 106 -11.41 -27.08 0.08
N ASN A 107 -12.09 -28.09 -0.47
CA ASN A 107 -11.56 -29.44 -0.58
C ASN A 107 -10.32 -29.49 -1.48
N ILE A 108 -10.33 -28.79 -2.63
CA ILE A 108 -9.14 -28.66 -3.49
C ILE A 108 -7.98 -28.03 -2.71
N LYS A 109 -8.22 -26.98 -1.93
CA LYS A 109 -7.19 -26.36 -1.09
C LYS A 109 -6.60 -27.37 -0.09
N ASP A 110 -7.44 -28.19 0.56
CA ASP A 110 -6.98 -29.23 1.50
C ASP A 110 -6.16 -30.32 0.79
N LEU A 111 -6.57 -30.74 -0.40
CA LEU A 111 -5.82 -31.68 -1.24
C LEU A 111 -4.46 -31.13 -1.67
N LEU A 112 -4.42 -29.87 -2.10
CA LEU A 112 -3.19 -29.20 -2.53
C LEU A 112 -2.17 -29.08 -1.39
N ILE A 113 -2.61 -28.74 -0.18
CA ILE A 113 -1.72 -28.62 0.98
C ILE A 113 -1.21 -30.00 1.41
N SER A 114 -2.07 -31.03 1.42
CA SER A 114 -1.70 -32.37 1.87
C SER A 114 -0.77 -33.11 0.90
N LYS A 115 -0.95 -32.94 -0.41
CA LYS A 115 -0.15 -33.62 -1.45
C LYS A 115 0.98 -32.77 -2.01
N LYS A 116 1.01 -31.47 -1.70
CA LYS A 116 1.98 -30.43 -2.12
C LYS A 116 2.15 -30.20 -3.62
N GLU A 117 1.76 -31.11 -4.51
CA GLU A 117 1.99 -30.93 -5.94
C GLU A 117 0.91 -31.56 -6.84
N VAL A 118 0.55 -30.83 -7.90
CA VAL A 118 -0.29 -31.33 -9.01
C VAL A 118 0.63 -31.45 -10.22
N GLN A 119 1.08 -32.67 -10.51
CA GLN A 119 2.06 -32.90 -11.59
C GLN A 119 1.54 -32.49 -12.97
N ASN A 120 0.24 -32.55 -13.21
CA ASN A 120 -0.34 -32.23 -14.51
C ASN A 120 -0.51 -30.70 -14.69
N PRO A 121 0.22 -30.06 -15.64
CA PRO A 121 0.18 -28.60 -15.82
C PRO A 121 -1.20 -28.07 -16.25
N TYR A 122 -1.93 -28.85 -17.07
CA TYR A 122 -3.27 -28.48 -17.51
C TYR A 122 -4.26 -28.44 -16.33
N ILE A 123 -4.18 -29.42 -15.42
CA ILE A 123 -5.00 -29.44 -14.21
C ILE A 123 -4.64 -28.29 -13.28
N LYS A 124 -3.34 -28.06 -13.06
CA LYS A 124 -2.84 -26.92 -12.29
C LYS A 124 -3.43 -25.60 -12.81
N GLN A 125 -3.38 -25.37 -14.13
CA GLN A 125 -3.95 -24.18 -14.74
C GLN A 125 -5.47 -24.09 -14.56
N ARG A 126 -6.19 -25.22 -14.66
CA ARG A 126 -7.64 -25.26 -14.47
C ARG A 126 -8.03 -24.92 -13.03
N ILE A 127 -7.28 -25.40 -12.04
CA ILE A 127 -7.45 -25.04 -10.63
C ILE A 127 -7.27 -23.53 -10.43
N VAL A 128 -6.18 -22.96 -10.94
CA VAL A 128 -5.91 -21.51 -10.84
C VAL A 128 -7.04 -20.70 -11.49
N LYS A 129 -7.52 -21.10 -12.67
CA LYS A 129 -8.68 -20.49 -13.34
C LYS A 129 -9.96 -20.59 -12.50
N SER A 130 -10.20 -21.70 -11.81
CA SER A 130 -11.36 -21.86 -10.92
C SER A 130 -11.29 -20.92 -9.72
N PHE A 131 -10.12 -20.74 -9.09
CA PHE A 131 -9.94 -19.72 -8.06
C PHE A 131 -10.15 -18.31 -8.61
N ALA A 132 -9.53 -17.98 -9.75
CA ALA A 132 -9.65 -16.67 -10.40
C ALA A 132 -11.10 -16.29 -10.73
N ALA A 133 -11.89 -17.23 -11.26
CA ALA A 133 -13.31 -17.02 -11.57
C ALA A 133 -14.12 -16.72 -10.29
N ASN A 134 -13.90 -17.50 -9.23
CA ASN A 134 -14.65 -17.36 -7.98
C ASN A 134 -14.19 -16.15 -7.13
N LEU A 135 -12.99 -15.63 -7.37
CA LEU A 135 -12.52 -14.36 -6.83
C LEU A 135 -13.23 -13.13 -7.43
N ARG A 136 -13.87 -13.26 -8.59
CA ARG A 136 -14.72 -12.22 -9.19
C ARG A 136 -16.17 -12.29 -8.70
N ASN A 137 -16.55 -13.40 -8.05
CA ASN A 137 -17.90 -13.64 -7.58
C ASN A 137 -18.19 -12.88 -6.28
N GLN A 138 -19.05 -11.86 -6.34
CA GLN A 138 -19.33 -10.97 -5.21
C GLN A 138 -19.85 -11.68 -3.94
N TYR A 139 -20.50 -12.85 -4.09
CA TYR A 139 -21.12 -13.56 -2.96
C TYR A 139 -20.14 -14.38 -2.13
N ILE A 140 -19.11 -14.95 -2.76
CA ILE A 140 -18.15 -15.84 -2.09
C ILE A 140 -16.72 -15.32 -2.10
N LYS A 141 -16.42 -14.22 -2.83
CA LYS A 141 -15.07 -13.69 -2.99
C LYS A 141 -14.27 -13.62 -1.68
N LYS A 142 -14.84 -13.08 -0.59
CA LYS A 142 -14.15 -12.96 0.69
C LYS A 142 -13.71 -14.31 1.26
N LYS A 143 -14.58 -15.32 1.15
CA LYS A 143 -14.26 -16.67 1.61
C LYS A 143 -13.21 -17.32 0.72
N VAL A 144 -13.27 -17.10 -0.59
CA VAL A 144 -12.30 -17.62 -1.56
C VAL A 144 -10.93 -16.97 -1.39
N VAL A 145 -10.86 -15.66 -1.15
CA VAL A 145 -9.59 -14.95 -0.86
C VAL A 145 -8.89 -15.56 0.36
N ARG A 146 -9.65 -15.92 1.41
CA ARG A 146 -9.09 -16.61 2.58
C ARG A 146 -8.54 -18.00 2.24
N LEU A 147 -9.13 -18.73 1.29
CA LEU A 147 -8.59 -20.01 0.83
C LEU A 147 -7.29 -19.80 0.05
N VAL A 148 -7.25 -18.79 -0.83
CA VAL A 148 -6.04 -18.43 -1.59
C VAL A 148 -4.90 -18.06 -0.64
N TYR A 149 -5.16 -17.23 0.36
CA TYR A 149 -4.16 -16.89 1.38
C TYR A 149 -3.58 -18.14 2.07
N LYS A 150 -4.42 -19.10 2.46
CA LYS A 150 -3.94 -20.36 3.07
C LYS A 150 -3.05 -21.20 2.14
N LEU A 151 -3.29 -21.14 0.83
CA LEU A 151 -2.41 -21.78 -0.15
C LEU A 151 -1.06 -21.06 -0.25
N LEU A 152 -1.09 -19.72 -0.29
CA LEU A 152 0.12 -18.88 -0.31
C LEU A 152 0.98 -19.07 0.95
N GLU A 153 0.33 -19.10 2.12
CA GLU A 153 0.97 -19.35 3.42
C GLU A 153 1.66 -20.73 3.45
N ALA A 154 1.02 -21.75 2.86
CA ALA A 154 1.60 -23.08 2.69
C ALA A 154 2.63 -23.17 1.54
N ARG A 155 2.95 -22.06 0.86
CA ARG A 155 3.81 -21.95 -0.32
C ARG A 155 3.37 -22.82 -1.52
N VAL A 156 2.08 -23.13 -1.61
CA VAL A 156 1.51 -23.94 -2.69
C VAL A 156 0.97 -23.04 -3.80
N LEU A 157 1.45 -23.25 -5.03
CA LEU A 157 1.08 -22.44 -6.21
C LEU A 157 1.32 -20.93 -6.01
N PHE A 158 2.39 -20.58 -5.28
CA PHE A 158 2.62 -19.19 -4.85
C PHE A 158 2.64 -18.21 -6.02
N VAL A 159 3.51 -18.44 -7.00
CA VAL A 159 3.69 -17.59 -8.20
C VAL A 159 2.38 -17.46 -8.99
N ASP A 160 1.61 -18.55 -9.12
CA ASP A 160 0.37 -18.54 -9.91
C ASP A 160 -0.78 -17.79 -9.20
N LEU A 161 -0.79 -17.78 -7.86
CA LEU A 161 -1.90 -17.27 -7.06
C LEU A 161 -1.65 -15.88 -6.46
N ILE A 162 -0.40 -15.47 -6.28
CA ILE A 162 -0.05 -14.21 -5.61
C ILE A 162 -0.61 -12.99 -6.36
N HIS A 163 -0.52 -12.97 -7.70
CA HIS A 163 -1.10 -11.90 -8.50
C HIS A 163 -2.64 -11.84 -8.35
N LEU A 164 -3.32 -12.98 -8.22
CA LEU A 164 -4.77 -13.01 -7.98
C LEU A 164 -5.14 -12.43 -6.61
N PHE A 165 -4.26 -12.63 -5.62
CA PHE A 165 -4.41 -12.09 -4.27
C PHE A 165 -4.14 -10.58 -4.23
N ILE A 166 -3.04 -10.12 -4.82
CA ILE A 166 -2.66 -8.70 -4.91
C ILE A 166 -3.73 -7.89 -5.67
N ASN A 167 -4.32 -8.45 -6.73
CA ASN A 167 -5.42 -7.82 -7.46
C ASN A 167 -6.65 -7.46 -6.59
N LYS A 168 -6.74 -7.97 -5.36
CA LYS A 168 -7.80 -7.63 -4.39
C LYS A 168 -7.47 -6.42 -3.52
N LEU A 169 -6.32 -5.79 -3.67
CA LEU A 169 -6.03 -4.48 -3.09
C LEU A 169 -6.99 -3.39 -3.59
N GLY A 170 -7.46 -3.50 -4.84
CA GLY A 170 -8.39 -2.55 -5.45
C GLY A 170 -9.86 -2.68 -4.99
N ASP A 171 -10.19 -3.67 -4.15
CA ASP A 171 -11.56 -3.91 -3.70
C ASP A 171 -12.01 -2.90 -2.61
N LYS A 172 -13.18 -3.15 -2.00
CA LYS A 172 -13.67 -2.39 -0.83
C LYS A 172 -12.68 -2.48 0.34
N ARG A 173 -12.69 -1.46 1.20
CA ARG A 173 -11.71 -1.24 2.27
C ARG A 173 -11.50 -2.46 3.17
N ASP A 174 -12.59 -3.13 3.53
CA ASP A 174 -12.59 -4.36 4.31
C ASP A 174 -11.81 -5.52 3.66
N MET A 175 -11.80 -5.60 2.33
CA MET A 175 -11.05 -6.60 1.58
C MET A 175 -9.60 -6.16 1.38
N SER A 176 -9.37 -4.89 1.05
CA SER A 176 -8.02 -4.35 0.86
C SER A 176 -7.20 -4.42 2.15
N ASP A 177 -7.80 -4.05 3.28
CA ASP A 177 -7.14 -4.07 4.60
C ASP A 177 -6.73 -5.50 4.97
N TYR A 178 -7.62 -6.48 4.76
CA TYR A 178 -7.29 -7.89 4.94
C TYR A 178 -6.13 -8.35 4.03
N VAL A 179 -6.09 -7.92 2.77
CA VAL A 179 -5.02 -8.29 1.83
C VAL A 179 -3.70 -7.67 2.26
N ILE A 180 -3.68 -6.41 2.69
CA ILE A 180 -2.49 -5.73 3.22
C ILE A 180 -1.93 -6.49 4.42
N ASP A 181 -2.77 -6.75 5.43
CA ASP A 181 -2.36 -7.45 6.66
C ASP A 181 -1.74 -8.82 6.35
N LYS A 182 -2.30 -9.51 5.36
CA LYS A 182 -1.82 -10.83 4.95
C LYS A 182 -0.62 -10.80 4.01
N LEU A 183 -0.50 -9.79 3.15
CA LEU A 183 0.68 -9.60 2.31
C LEU A 183 1.92 -9.32 3.17
N HIS A 184 1.80 -8.52 4.24
CA HIS A 184 2.92 -8.29 5.17
C HIS A 184 3.50 -9.60 5.72
N LEU A 185 2.68 -10.63 5.94
CA LEU A 185 3.13 -11.94 6.41
C LEU A 185 3.73 -12.82 5.32
N LEU A 186 3.45 -12.54 4.04
CA LEU A 186 3.93 -13.32 2.90
C LEU A 186 5.23 -12.77 2.30
N VAL A 187 5.57 -11.52 2.60
CA VAL A 187 6.78 -10.86 2.10
C VAL A 187 8.06 -11.57 2.55
N PRO A 188 8.24 -11.96 3.83
CA PRO A 188 9.45 -12.66 4.26
C PRO A 188 9.66 -13.96 3.46
N GLY A 189 10.73 -14.02 2.68
CA GLY A 189 11.08 -15.15 1.81
C GLY A 189 10.41 -15.19 0.44
N ASN A 190 9.57 -14.21 0.06
CA ASN A 190 9.02 -14.08 -1.30
C ASN A 190 9.00 -12.61 -1.78
N GLU A 191 9.85 -11.76 -1.19
CA GLU A 191 9.82 -10.31 -1.35
C GLU A 191 9.81 -9.89 -2.82
N GLU A 192 10.71 -10.44 -3.62
CA GLU A 192 10.84 -10.13 -5.05
C GLU A 192 9.54 -10.33 -5.84
N VAL A 193 8.91 -11.49 -5.68
CA VAL A 193 7.68 -11.86 -6.41
C VAL A 193 6.51 -10.99 -5.97
N VAL A 194 6.47 -10.62 -4.68
CA VAL A 194 5.44 -9.72 -4.14
C VAL A 194 5.64 -8.31 -4.67
N LEU A 195 6.88 -7.80 -4.68
CA LEU A 195 7.21 -6.47 -5.23
C LEU A 195 6.82 -6.38 -6.70
N ASP A 196 7.23 -7.36 -7.53
CA ASP A 196 6.88 -7.42 -8.95
C ASP A 196 5.35 -7.47 -9.13
N GLY A 197 4.66 -8.26 -8.31
CA GLY A 197 3.21 -8.36 -8.35
C GLY A 197 2.47 -7.07 -7.97
N VAL A 198 3.00 -6.29 -7.02
CA VAL A 198 2.42 -5.00 -6.61
C VAL A 198 2.75 -3.90 -7.62
N GLU A 199 3.95 -3.90 -8.19
CA GLU A 199 4.33 -3.02 -9.31
C GLU A 199 3.39 -3.23 -10.51
N ASP A 200 3.20 -4.49 -10.92
CA ASP A 200 2.25 -4.87 -11.95
C ASP A 200 0.83 -4.38 -11.67
N PHE A 201 0.39 -4.52 -10.41
CA PHE A 201 -0.93 -4.05 -9.99
C PHE A 201 -1.04 -2.52 -10.07
N TYR A 202 0.01 -1.79 -9.69
CA TYR A 202 0.05 -0.34 -9.77
C TYR A 202 -0.09 0.14 -11.22
N PHE A 203 0.69 -0.40 -12.15
CA PHE A 203 0.68 0.03 -13.55
C PHE A 203 -0.57 -0.42 -14.33
N LYS A 204 -1.18 -1.56 -13.98
CA LYS A 204 -2.42 -2.03 -14.62
C LYS A 204 -3.67 -1.25 -14.19
N ASN A 205 -3.61 -0.46 -13.12
CA ASN A 205 -4.76 0.24 -12.56
C ASN A 205 -4.58 1.76 -12.57
N ASP A 206 -5.48 2.48 -13.23
CA ASP A 206 -5.44 3.95 -13.30
C ASP A 206 -6.20 4.66 -12.17
N LEU A 207 -6.98 3.91 -11.39
CA LEU A 207 -7.76 4.47 -10.29
C LEU A 207 -6.83 4.94 -9.17
N PHE A 208 -6.96 6.21 -8.78
CA PHE A 208 -6.22 6.81 -7.65
C PHE A 208 -6.23 5.92 -6.41
N ARG A 209 -7.41 5.41 -6.03
CA ARG A 209 -7.56 4.55 -4.85
C ARG A 209 -6.69 3.29 -4.92
N SER A 210 -6.64 2.62 -6.07
CA SER A 210 -5.82 1.41 -6.25
C SER A 210 -4.34 1.74 -6.16
N ARG A 211 -3.91 2.81 -6.85
CA ARG A 211 -2.53 3.28 -6.84
C ARG A 211 -2.06 3.71 -5.45
N HIS A 212 -2.88 4.46 -4.72
CA HIS A 212 -2.59 4.88 -3.36
C HIS A 212 -2.49 3.68 -2.40
N VAL A 213 -3.40 2.71 -2.48
CA VAL A 213 -3.34 1.51 -1.63
C VAL A 213 -2.05 0.72 -1.88
N ALA A 214 -1.65 0.56 -3.14
CA ALA A 214 -0.41 -0.13 -3.51
C ALA A 214 0.84 0.62 -2.99
N LEU A 215 0.94 1.92 -3.25
CA LEU A 215 2.07 2.74 -2.77
C LEU A 215 2.13 2.79 -1.24
N ARG A 216 1.00 2.96 -0.57
CA ARG A 216 0.92 2.97 0.89
C ARG A 216 1.37 1.64 1.49
N PHE A 217 1.07 0.51 0.84
CA PHE A 217 1.58 -0.80 1.24
C PHE A 217 3.10 -0.85 1.08
N LEU A 218 3.62 -0.52 -0.11
CA LEU A 218 5.06 -0.53 -0.39
C LEU A 218 5.85 0.39 0.55
N ALA A 219 5.38 1.62 0.80
CA ALA A 219 6.07 2.60 1.63
C ALA A 219 6.14 2.22 3.12
N ARG A 220 5.27 1.29 3.55
CA ARG A 220 5.24 0.73 4.91
C ARG A 220 6.02 -0.57 5.04
N LEU A 221 6.42 -1.16 3.92
CA LEU A 221 7.18 -2.39 3.93
C LEU A 221 8.62 -2.12 4.35
N GLU A 222 9.14 -2.97 5.23
CA GLU A 222 10.57 -3.03 5.54
C GLU A 222 11.18 -4.08 4.62
N CYS A 223 11.81 -3.61 3.55
CA CYS A 223 12.40 -4.43 2.51
C CYS A 223 13.82 -4.84 2.90
N GLU A 224 14.15 -6.13 2.82
CA GLU A 224 15.53 -6.59 2.94
C GLU A 224 16.28 -6.23 1.65
N ASN A 225 15.64 -6.44 0.50
CA ASN A 225 16.18 -6.04 -0.81
C ASN A 225 15.82 -4.58 -1.14
N ARG A 226 16.58 -3.65 -0.54
CA ARG A 226 16.40 -2.21 -0.72
C ARG A 226 16.58 -1.76 -2.17
N GLU A 227 17.52 -2.33 -2.92
CA GLU A 227 17.78 -1.97 -4.32
C GLU A 227 16.57 -2.27 -5.21
N LYS A 228 15.98 -3.47 -5.08
CA LYS A 228 14.78 -3.81 -5.85
C LYS A 228 13.58 -2.95 -5.45
N ALA A 229 13.39 -2.71 -4.15
CA ALA A 229 12.33 -1.82 -3.66
C ALA A 229 12.49 -0.39 -4.20
N PHE A 230 13.72 0.14 -4.18
CA PHE A 230 14.05 1.43 -4.76
C PHE A 230 13.76 1.46 -6.26
N GLY A 231 14.15 0.40 -6.99
CA GLY A 231 13.86 0.23 -8.41
C GLY A 231 12.37 0.37 -8.75
N VAL A 232 11.49 -0.28 -7.97
CA VAL A 232 10.03 -0.17 -8.14
C VAL A 232 9.56 1.28 -7.94
N PHE A 233 9.98 1.94 -6.86
CA PHE A 233 9.60 3.33 -6.63
C PHE A 233 10.13 4.27 -7.73
N ASN A 234 11.36 4.07 -8.20
CA ASN A 234 11.97 4.88 -9.25
C ASN A 234 11.28 4.68 -10.60
N SER A 235 10.84 3.45 -10.91
CA SER A 235 9.97 3.15 -12.06
C SER A 235 8.64 3.89 -11.98
N ILE A 236 7.98 3.86 -10.81
CA ILE A 236 6.73 4.59 -10.58
C ILE A 236 6.92 6.10 -10.73
N LEU A 237 8.04 6.65 -10.23
CA LEU A 237 8.36 8.06 -10.36
C LEU A 237 8.59 8.47 -11.82
N ARG A 238 9.27 7.64 -12.61
CA ARG A 238 9.52 7.89 -14.04
C ARG A 238 8.22 8.11 -14.80
N ASP A 239 7.24 7.24 -14.56
CA ASP A 239 5.95 7.22 -15.26
C ASP A 239 4.85 7.98 -14.48
N PHE A 240 5.25 8.85 -13.54
CA PHE A 240 4.33 9.60 -12.70
C PHE A 240 3.56 10.66 -13.50
N ASN A 241 2.22 10.59 -13.45
CA ASN A 241 1.34 11.53 -14.15
C ASN A 241 1.09 12.79 -13.30
N GLU A 242 1.58 13.93 -13.76
CA GLU A 242 1.39 15.24 -13.10
C GLU A 242 0.00 15.86 -13.34
N ASN A 243 -0.77 15.37 -14.32
CA ASN A 243 -2.08 15.92 -14.70
C ASN A 243 -3.24 15.45 -13.81
N ILE A 244 -2.93 14.92 -12.61
CA ILE A 244 -3.90 14.44 -11.62
C ILE A 244 -4.27 15.61 -10.69
N PRO A 245 -5.50 15.65 -10.13
CA PRO A 245 -5.86 16.64 -9.11
C PRO A 245 -4.80 16.78 -8.02
N GLU A 246 -4.52 18.02 -7.60
CA GLU A 246 -3.40 18.36 -6.72
C GLU A 246 -3.42 17.59 -5.39
N GLU A 247 -4.59 17.43 -4.77
CA GLU A 247 -4.74 16.67 -3.52
C GLU A 247 -4.31 15.21 -3.69
N HIS A 248 -4.77 14.55 -4.76
CA HIS A 248 -4.41 13.17 -5.08
C HIS A 248 -2.93 13.06 -5.43
N ARG A 249 -2.40 14.02 -6.19
CA ARG A 249 -0.99 14.10 -6.56
C ARG A 249 -0.12 14.14 -5.31
N ASN A 250 -0.44 15.02 -4.36
CA ASN A 250 0.32 15.20 -3.13
C ASN A 250 0.31 13.91 -2.30
N ILE A 251 -0.84 13.25 -2.15
CA ILE A 251 -0.92 11.97 -1.40
C ILE A 251 -0.02 10.89 -2.04
N LEU A 252 -0.09 10.70 -3.36
CA LEU A 252 0.75 9.71 -4.04
C LEU A 252 2.23 10.05 -3.95
N LEU A 253 2.58 11.33 -4.10
CA LEU A 253 3.96 11.80 -3.96
C LEU A 253 4.49 11.60 -2.55
N GLU A 254 3.66 11.75 -1.51
CA GLU A 254 4.10 11.51 -0.13
C GLU A 254 4.54 10.05 0.05
N ASP A 255 3.67 9.11 -0.33
CA ASP A 255 3.99 7.68 -0.23
C ASP A 255 5.22 7.31 -1.07
N LEU A 256 5.33 7.88 -2.28
CA LEU A 256 6.45 7.66 -3.20
C LEU A 256 7.78 8.19 -2.65
N VAL A 257 7.81 9.42 -2.16
CA VAL A 257 9.02 10.07 -1.61
C VAL A 257 9.46 9.38 -0.32
N ILE A 258 8.52 8.99 0.54
CA ILE A 258 8.82 8.19 1.74
C ILE A 258 9.43 6.84 1.33
N GLY A 259 8.83 6.17 0.35
CA GLY A 259 9.32 4.88 -0.18
C GLY A 259 10.74 4.97 -0.73
N LEU A 260 11.01 5.98 -1.57
CA LEU A 260 12.34 6.26 -2.10
C LEU A 260 13.34 6.55 -0.97
N GLY A 261 13.01 7.43 -0.04
CA GLY A 261 13.96 7.85 1.00
C GLY A 261 14.27 6.79 2.05
N LYS A 262 13.39 5.81 2.26
CA LYS A 262 13.67 4.65 3.11
C LYS A 262 14.59 3.63 2.45
N ASN A 263 14.46 3.45 1.14
CA ASN A 263 15.17 2.43 0.38
C ASN A 263 16.38 2.98 -0.39
N MET A 264 16.65 4.29 -0.28
CA MET A 264 17.75 4.95 -0.98
C MET A 264 19.12 4.35 -0.59
N GLY A 265 19.82 3.82 -1.59
CA GLY A 265 21.24 3.49 -1.53
C GLY A 265 22.09 4.53 -2.29
N SER A 266 23.00 4.05 -3.14
CA SER A 266 23.86 4.89 -4.00
C SER A 266 23.29 5.12 -5.42
N GLU A 267 21.99 4.87 -5.59
CA GLU A 267 21.34 4.79 -6.90
C GLU A 267 20.96 6.19 -7.44
N LYS A 268 20.70 6.26 -8.75
CA LYS A 268 20.27 7.50 -9.42
C LYS A 268 18.75 7.56 -9.54
N ILE A 269 18.19 8.72 -9.22
CA ILE A 269 16.76 9.02 -9.43
C ILE A 269 16.51 9.53 -10.85
N CYS A 270 15.43 9.09 -11.46
CA CYS A 270 15.05 9.53 -12.82
C CYS A 270 14.55 10.98 -12.89
N ARG A 271 13.71 11.42 -11.93
CA ARG A 271 12.99 12.71 -11.98
C ARG A 271 13.13 13.52 -10.69
N THR A 272 14.28 14.14 -10.50
CA THR A 272 14.55 14.98 -9.30
C THR A 272 13.71 16.26 -9.28
N ASP A 273 13.25 16.74 -10.43
CA ASP A 273 12.39 17.91 -10.60
C ASP A 273 11.04 17.77 -9.87
N ILE A 274 10.42 16.59 -9.93
CA ILE A 274 9.16 16.31 -9.22
C ILE A 274 9.37 16.36 -7.72
N ILE A 275 10.44 15.73 -7.23
CA ILE A 275 10.72 15.65 -5.78
C ILE A 275 10.97 17.04 -5.21
N ARG A 276 11.69 17.92 -5.93
CA ARG A 276 11.91 19.31 -5.53
C ARG A 276 10.59 20.10 -5.37
N LYS A 277 9.59 19.80 -6.19
CA LYS A 277 8.26 20.45 -6.12
C LYS A 277 7.36 19.86 -5.03
N ALA A 278 7.56 18.60 -4.65
CA ALA A 278 6.69 17.84 -3.76
C ALA A 278 6.78 18.21 -2.26
N VAL A 279 7.55 19.24 -1.89
CA VAL A 279 7.92 19.54 -0.50
C VAL A 279 6.80 20.27 0.27
N HIS A 280 5.68 19.59 0.48
CA HIS A 280 4.48 20.17 1.10
C HIS A 280 4.35 19.87 2.59
N THR A 281 4.67 18.65 3.02
CA THR A 281 4.57 18.19 4.42
C THR A 281 5.94 18.03 5.08
N GLU A 282 6.00 17.93 6.41
CA GLU A 282 7.22 17.62 7.17
C GLU A 282 7.91 16.34 6.65
N LYS A 283 7.15 15.26 6.47
CA LYS A 283 7.67 13.98 5.97
C LYS A 283 8.19 14.08 4.55
N MET A 284 7.45 14.71 3.65
CA MET A 284 7.91 14.95 2.28
C MET A 284 9.18 15.80 2.25
N THR A 285 9.28 16.79 3.13
CA THR A 285 10.47 17.63 3.25
C THR A 285 11.67 16.81 3.67
N PHE A 286 11.53 16.04 4.75
CA PHE A 286 12.59 15.21 5.27
C PHE A 286 13.06 14.16 4.26
N TYR A 287 12.15 13.31 3.78
CA TYR A 287 12.50 12.24 2.85
C TYR A 287 12.89 12.78 1.46
N GLY A 288 12.29 13.88 1.01
CA GLY A 288 12.68 14.54 -0.24
C GLY A 288 14.11 15.08 -0.18
N CYS A 289 14.49 15.69 0.95
CA CYS A 289 15.88 16.11 1.18
C CYS A 289 16.83 14.89 1.21
N LYS A 290 16.46 13.84 1.95
CA LYS A 290 17.27 12.60 2.04
C LYS A 290 17.53 11.98 0.67
N VAL A 291 16.49 11.93 -0.16
CA VAL A 291 16.53 11.40 -1.53
C VAL A 291 17.43 12.27 -2.43
N LEU A 292 17.25 13.59 -2.45
CA LEU A 292 18.09 14.46 -3.29
C LEU A 292 19.55 14.55 -2.80
N PHE A 293 19.76 14.52 -1.49
CA PHE A 293 21.08 14.47 -0.87
C PHE A 293 21.82 13.19 -1.25
N GLY A 294 21.17 12.03 -1.14
CA GLY A 294 21.75 10.74 -1.53
C GLY A 294 22.19 10.69 -3.00
N CYS A 295 21.44 11.35 -3.88
CA CYS A 295 21.80 11.44 -5.30
C CYS A 295 22.78 12.57 -5.66
N ARG A 296 23.30 13.32 -4.67
CA ARG A 296 24.20 14.46 -4.88
C ARG A 296 23.63 15.49 -5.86
N ASP A 297 22.34 15.77 -5.74
CA ASP A 297 21.65 16.73 -6.59
C ASP A 297 22.17 18.14 -6.35
N GLY A 298 22.57 18.85 -7.41
CA GLY A 298 23.15 20.20 -7.29
C GLY A 298 22.19 21.26 -6.70
N GLY A 299 20.88 20.97 -6.62
CA GLY A 299 19.88 21.84 -6.00
C GLY A 299 19.63 21.59 -4.52
N VAL A 300 20.37 20.68 -3.87
CA VAL A 300 20.08 20.24 -2.49
C VAL A 300 20.20 21.37 -1.47
N LEU A 301 21.20 22.27 -1.59
CA LEU A 301 21.34 23.41 -0.68
C LEU A 301 20.16 24.36 -0.76
N LEU A 302 19.65 24.63 -1.96
CA LEU A 302 18.46 25.48 -2.13
C LEU A 302 17.23 24.83 -1.49
N LEU A 303 17.12 23.49 -1.59
CA LEU A 303 16.06 22.75 -0.92
C LEU A 303 16.15 22.89 0.60
N PHE A 304 17.34 22.74 1.19
CA PHE A 304 17.55 22.95 2.61
C PHE A 304 17.24 24.39 3.04
N ARG A 305 17.67 25.40 2.26
CA ARG A 305 17.31 26.81 2.52
C ARG A 305 15.80 26.99 2.60
N ASN A 306 15.06 26.43 1.65
CA ASN A 306 13.60 26.51 1.61
C ASN A 306 12.93 25.75 2.76
N ALA A 307 13.43 24.56 3.09
CA ALA A 307 12.94 23.75 4.21
C ALA A 307 13.09 24.49 5.55
N VAL A 308 14.26 25.07 5.82
CA VAL A 308 14.56 25.84 7.03
C VAL A 308 13.73 27.13 7.09
N LYS A 309 13.54 27.85 5.97
CA LYS A 309 12.67 29.04 5.92
C LYS A 309 11.20 28.71 6.16
N SER A 310 10.74 27.55 5.73
CA SER A 310 9.32 27.18 5.81
C SER A 310 8.84 26.84 7.22
N HIS A 311 9.77 26.69 8.19
CA HIS A 311 9.49 26.26 9.57
C HIS A 311 8.80 24.90 9.71
N LYS A 312 8.67 24.12 8.63
CA LYS A 312 7.98 22.82 8.63
C LYS A 312 8.68 21.75 9.49
N MET A 313 9.98 21.88 9.68
CA MET A 313 10.78 20.97 10.50
C MET A 313 10.84 21.38 11.97
N ARG A 314 10.19 22.51 12.35
CA ARG A 314 10.16 22.97 13.74
C ARG A 314 9.42 21.94 14.59
N ASN A 315 10.06 21.45 15.66
CA ASN A 315 9.57 20.40 16.54
C ASN A 315 9.30 19.04 15.83
N SER A 316 9.89 18.84 14.66
CA SER A 316 9.84 17.57 13.95
C SER A 316 10.66 16.52 14.69
N LYS A 317 10.15 15.28 14.75
CA LYS A 317 10.95 14.13 15.21
C LYS A 317 12.11 13.78 14.28
N TYR A 318 12.06 14.25 13.03
CA TYR A 318 13.09 14.05 12.02
C TYR A 318 14.15 15.16 12.04
N LEU A 319 14.01 16.15 12.92
CA LEU A 319 14.88 17.31 12.99
C LEU A 319 16.37 16.97 13.21
N PRO A 320 16.76 16.03 14.10
CA PRO A 320 18.17 15.70 14.30
C PRO A 320 18.81 15.12 13.03
N GLU A 321 18.17 14.12 12.42
CA GLU A 321 18.66 13.50 11.18
C GLU A 321 18.66 14.50 10.01
N PHE A 322 17.67 15.41 9.96
CA PHE A 322 17.64 16.50 8.99
C PHE A 322 18.84 17.44 9.15
N LEU A 323 19.17 17.85 10.37
CA LEU A 323 20.30 18.74 10.64
C LEU A 323 21.64 18.06 10.35
N ASN A 324 21.77 16.76 10.59
CA ASN A 324 22.94 15.99 10.17
C ASN A 324 23.12 16.02 8.65
N MET A 325 22.04 15.84 7.87
CA MET A 325 22.12 15.98 6.40
C MET A 325 22.47 17.40 5.97
N VAL A 326 21.93 18.42 6.64
CA VAL A 326 22.27 19.83 6.38
C VAL A 326 23.75 20.08 6.64
N HIS A 327 24.27 19.56 7.75
CA HIS A 327 25.67 19.67 8.12
C HIS A 327 26.57 19.03 7.06
N GLU A 328 26.34 17.76 6.72
CA GLU A 328 27.12 17.05 5.72
C GLU A 328 27.10 17.76 4.36
N ALA A 329 25.93 18.22 3.92
CA ALA A 329 25.81 18.97 2.67
C ALA A 329 26.56 20.31 2.72
N ALA A 330 26.48 21.05 3.84
CA ALA A 330 27.20 22.30 4.01
C ALA A 330 28.72 22.09 3.95
N SER A 331 29.22 21.04 4.60
CA SER A 331 30.64 20.69 4.61
C SER A 331 31.15 20.24 3.24
N MET A 332 30.33 19.52 2.47
CA MET A 332 30.66 19.13 1.09
C MET A 332 30.79 20.33 0.14
N HIS A 333 29.88 21.30 0.26
CA HIS A 333 29.83 22.45 -0.67
C HIS A 333 30.67 23.65 -0.24
N LYS A 334 31.02 23.75 1.05
CA LYS A 334 31.78 24.86 1.66
C LYS A 334 31.21 26.26 1.35
N ASP A 335 29.87 26.35 1.25
CA ASP A 335 29.17 27.59 0.91
C ASP A 335 29.03 28.51 2.13
N ARG A 336 29.82 29.58 2.17
CA ARG A 336 29.80 30.59 3.26
C ARG A 336 28.44 31.27 3.43
N GLU A 337 27.74 31.53 2.32
CA GLU A 337 26.43 32.19 2.38
C GLU A 337 25.38 31.28 3.02
N PHE A 338 25.51 29.97 2.83
CA PHE A 338 24.61 29.00 3.43
C PHE A 338 24.73 28.99 4.96
N TYR A 339 25.94 28.99 5.51
CA TYR A 339 26.13 29.05 6.96
C TYR A 339 25.61 30.37 7.57
N ARG A 340 25.86 31.49 6.88
CA ARG A 340 25.29 32.79 7.28
C ARG A 340 23.76 32.74 7.32
N PHE A 341 23.15 32.17 6.28
CA PHE A 341 21.71 31.96 6.21
C PHE A 341 21.19 31.08 7.36
N LEU A 342 21.88 30.00 7.72
CA LEU A 342 21.50 29.13 8.84
C LEU A 342 21.49 29.90 10.17
N LEU A 343 22.54 30.69 10.44
CA LEU A 343 22.64 31.52 11.64
C LEU A 343 21.54 32.58 11.69
N ASP A 344 21.30 33.29 10.59
CA ASP A 344 20.25 34.31 10.52
C ASP A 344 18.85 33.72 10.77
N THR A 345 18.62 32.50 10.31
CA THR A 345 17.31 31.84 10.47
C THR A 345 17.15 31.14 11.82
N SER A 346 18.25 30.85 12.52
CA SER A 346 18.25 30.13 13.81
C SER A 346 17.54 30.87 14.94
N LEU A 347 17.48 32.22 14.88
CA LEU A 347 16.90 33.08 15.92
C LEU A 347 15.43 32.78 16.25
N LEU A 348 14.71 32.07 15.37
CA LEU A 348 13.29 31.76 15.50
C LEU A 348 13.02 30.34 16.04
N TYR A 349 14.07 29.59 16.42
CA TYR A 349 14.00 28.18 16.76
C TYR A 349 14.27 27.90 18.25
N THR A 350 14.16 26.62 18.64
CA THR A 350 14.41 26.14 20.00
C THR A 350 15.92 26.16 20.32
N PRO A 351 16.31 26.17 21.61
CA PRO A 351 17.73 26.16 22.00
C PRO A 351 18.53 25.03 21.38
N GLU A 352 17.98 23.82 21.31
CA GLU A 352 18.63 22.62 20.76
C GLU A 352 18.98 22.81 19.28
N TYR A 353 18.07 23.43 18.52
CA TYR A 353 18.30 23.78 17.12
C TYR A 353 19.41 24.82 17.00
N ILE A 354 19.37 25.89 17.81
CA ILE A 354 20.37 26.95 17.79
C ILE A 354 21.76 26.37 18.10
N ILE A 355 21.86 25.54 19.14
CA ILE A 355 23.10 24.86 19.53
C ILE A 355 23.61 23.99 18.36
N SER A 356 22.73 23.24 17.70
CA SER A 356 23.10 22.45 16.52
C SER A 356 23.73 23.31 15.41
N ILE A 357 23.11 24.46 15.08
CA ILE A 357 23.65 25.37 14.07
C ILE A 357 25.00 25.96 14.50
N LEU A 358 25.16 26.31 15.78
CA LEU A 358 26.43 26.81 16.32
C LEU A 358 27.55 25.75 16.23
N ILE A 359 27.24 24.48 16.51
CA ILE A 359 28.18 23.36 16.33
C ILE A 359 28.57 23.22 14.86
N ILE A 360 27.59 23.21 13.94
CA ILE A 360 27.83 23.15 12.49
C ILE A 360 28.76 24.28 12.02
N CYS A 361 28.54 25.50 12.51
CA CYS A 361 29.39 26.64 12.16
C CYS A 361 30.81 26.54 12.78
N SER A 362 30.93 26.02 14.00
CA SER A 362 32.22 25.76 14.65
C SER A 362 33.03 24.73 13.87
N GLU A 363 32.40 23.65 13.40
CA GLU A 363 33.06 22.65 12.55
C GLU A 363 33.45 23.21 11.18
N ALA A 364 32.58 24.00 10.54
CA ALA A 364 32.91 24.69 9.29
C ALA A 364 34.16 25.58 9.42
N ARG A 365 34.35 26.24 10.56
CA ARG A 365 35.55 27.02 10.84
C ARG A 365 36.81 26.16 10.91
N LYS A 366 36.73 24.99 11.55
CA LYS A 366 37.84 24.02 11.57
C LYS A 366 38.30 23.64 10.16
N ASP A 367 37.36 23.61 9.21
CA ASP A 367 37.61 23.31 7.80
C ASP A 367 38.06 24.53 6.96
N GLY A 368 38.37 25.66 7.60
CA GLY A 368 38.92 26.87 6.99
C GLY A 368 37.87 27.87 6.49
N ILE A 369 36.63 27.79 6.98
CA ILE A 369 35.58 28.76 6.66
C ILE A 369 35.57 29.88 7.71
N ASP A 370 36.05 31.06 7.31
CA ASP A 370 36.10 32.24 8.18
C ASP A 370 34.96 33.23 7.91
N GLY A 371 34.82 34.23 8.80
CA GLY A 371 33.88 35.35 8.66
C GLY A 371 32.61 35.26 9.52
N PHE A 372 32.55 34.33 10.48
CA PHE A 372 31.42 34.21 11.42
C PHE A 372 31.38 35.32 12.48
N ASP A 373 32.52 35.92 12.80
CA ASP A 373 32.72 37.01 13.76
C ASP A 373 31.93 38.29 13.43
N ASN A 374 31.65 38.52 12.15
CA ASN A 374 30.94 39.70 11.65
C ASN A 374 29.43 39.47 11.42
N ILE A 375 28.90 38.33 11.85
CA ILE A 375 27.47 38.00 11.66
C ILE A 375 26.65 38.62 12.81
N HIS A 376 25.70 39.49 12.47
CA HIS A 376 24.84 40.18 13.45
C HIS A 376 24.05 39.20 14.32
N SER A 377 23.50 38.14 13.71
CA SER A 377 22.70 37.13 14.40
C SER A 377 23.48 36.43 15.51
N LEU A 378 24.79 36.23 15.35
CA LEU A 378 25.67 35.70 16.40
C LEU A 378 25.77 36.63 17.60
N ARG A 379 25.84 37.95 17.37
CA ARG A 379 25.83 38.96 18.45
C ARG A 379 24.49 39.06 19.17
N VAL A 380 23.39 38.70 18.51
CA VAL A 380 22.08 38.60 19.17
C VAL A 380 22.03 37.36 20.07
N LEU A 381 22.60 36.24 19.61
CA LEU A 381 22.65 34.99 20.38
C LEU A 381 23.50 35.06 21.66
N THR A 382 24.46 36.00 21.77
CA THR A 382 25.24 36.18 23.00
C THR A 382 24.40 36.68 24.18
N VAL A 383 23.20 37.22 23.93
CA VAL A 383 22.26 37.71 24.95
C VAL A 383 21.06 36.76 25.09
N HIS A 384 21.16 35.54 24.56
CA HIS A 384 20.08 34.56 24.61
C HIS A 384 19.81 34.10 26.06
N TYR A 385 18.55 33.77 26.38
CA TYR A 385 18.18 33.36 27.75
C TYR A 385 18.85 32.06 28.20
N HIS A 386 19.22 31.19 27.25
CA HIS A 386 19.85 29.90 27.49
C HIS A 386 21.38 30.01 27.56
N ASP A 387 21.99 29.53 28.64
CA ASP A 387 23.41 29.74 28.96
C ASP A 387 24.35 29.08 27.94
N VAL A 388 24.07 27.83 27.55
CA VAL A 388 24.83 27.10 26.52
C VAL A 388 24.87 27.86 25.19
N VAL A 389 23.74 28.43 24.77
CA VAL A 389 23.65 29.25 23.54
C VAL A 389 24.55 30.48 23.65
N ARG A 390 24.51 31.21 24.78
CA ARG A 390 25.36 32.39 25.01
C ARG A 390 26.84 32.02 24.92
N ARG A 391 27.25 30.96 25.63
CA ARG A 391 28.63 30.50 25.67
C ARG A 391 29.11 30.11 24.27
N PHE A 392 28.34 29.32 23.54
CA PHE A 392 28.75 28.83 22.23
C PHE A 392 28.80 29.96 21.20
N ALA A 393 27.88 30.93 21.29
CA ALA A 393 27.96 32.15 20.48
C ALA A 393 29.24 32.95 20.79
N LEU A 394 29.60 33.12 22.07
CA LEU A 394 30.85 33.80 22.48
C LEU A 394 32.11 33.04 22.04
N GLN A 395 32.12 31.71 22.14
CA GLN A 395 33.22 30.87 21.66
C GLN A 395 33.40 31.03 20.14
N LEU A 396 32.30 31.00 19.40
CA LEU A 396 32.35 31.20 17.96
C LEU A 396 32.74 32.64 17.59
N ILE A 397 32.44 33.67 18.38
CA ILE A 397 32.95 35.03 18.12
C ILE A 397 34.45 35.15 18.44
N SER A 398 34.89 34.57 19.56
CA SER A 398 36.28 34.66 20.05
C SER A 398 37.28 33.78 19.30
N GLY A 399 36.79 32.87 18.45
CA GLY A 399 37.67 31.95 17.71
C GLY A 399 37.94 30.64 18.46
N GLU A 400 37.28 30.43 19.58
CA GLU A 400 37.41 29.19 20.37
C GLU A 400 36.59 28.05 19.76
N MET A 401 37.04 26.83 20.02
CA MET A 401 36.41 25.62 19.51
C MET A 401 35.23 25.20 20.39
N VAL A 402 34.10 24.90 19.76
CA VAL A 402 32.97 24.23 20.41
C VAL A 402 33.18 22.71 20.33
N LEU A 403 33.09 22.02 21.46
CA LEU A 403 33.10 20.56 21.50
C LEU A 403 31.74 20.03 21.00
N PRO A 404 31.72 19.15 19.97
CA PRO A 404 30.48 18.62 19.44
C PRO A 404 29.84 17.64 20.43
N PHE A 405 28.53 17.76 20.60
CA PHE A 405 27.67 16.82 21.32
C PHE A 405 26.30 16.79 20.65
N ASP A 406 25.42 15.85 21.03
CA ASP A 406 24.05 15.80 20.52
C ASP A 406 23.14 16.72 21.36
N PRO A 407 22.68 17.87 20.83
CA PRO A 407 21.82 18.79 21.56
C PRO A 407 20.38 18.28 21.71
N PHE A 408 20.01 17.18 21.04
CA PHE A 408 18.71 16.54 21.19
C PHE A 408 18.70 15.40 22.22
N ASP A 409 19.86 15.04 22.77
CA ASP A 409 19.97 14.15 23.92
C ASP A 409 19.95 14.96 25.22
N ASN A 410 18.90 14.77 26.02
CA ASN A 410 18.70 15.49 27.28
C ASN A 410 19.89 15.35 28.24
N MET A 411 20.52 14.16 28.29
CA MET A 411 21.66 13.93 29.20
C MET A 411 22.89 14.72 28.75
N SER A 412 23.14 14.75 27.43
CA SER A 412 24.22 15.53 26.83
C SER A 412 23.99 17.03 26.99
N LEU A 413 22.76 17.50 26.79
CA LEU A 413 22.40 18.91 26.98
C LEU A 413 22.55 19.36 28.44
N LEU A 414 22.05 18.58 29.40
CA LEU A 414 22.20 18.86 30.83
C LEU A 414 23.68 18.89 31.24
N SER A 415 24.51 17.99 30.70
CA SER A 415 25.95 18.01 30.94
C SER A 415 26.60 19.30 30.42
N ALA A 416 26.21 19.74 29.23
CA ALA A 416 26.66 21.01 28.66
C ALA A 416 26.19 22.21 29.48
N GLU A 417 24.94 22.22 29.96
CA GLU A 417 24.40 23.25 30.85
C GLU A 417 25.18 23.34 32.17
N MET A 418 25.43 22.19 32.82
CA MET A 418 26.23 22.13 34.05
C MET A 418 27.65 22.66 33.82
N ALA A 419 28.27 22.35 32.68
CA ALA A 419 29.58 22.88 32.32
C ALA A 419 29.56 24.40 32.07
N CYS A 420 28.40 24.98 31.73
CA CYS A 420 28.19 26.41 31.45
C CYS A 420 27.69 27.23 32.65
N GLY A 421 27.34 26.58 33.77
CA GLY A 421 26.74 27.22 34.94
C GLY A 421 27.65 28.17 35.74
N ASP A 422 28.90 28.38 35.29
CA ASP A 422 29.86 29.30 35.90
C ASP A 422 29.97 30.67 35.17
N LEU A 423 28.95 31.05 34.37
CA LEU A 423 28.91 32.31 33.59
C LEU A 423 28.17 33.46 34.28
#